data_AF-A0A1M5W090-F1
#
_entry.id   AF-A0A1M5W090-F1
#
_cell.length_a   1.000
_cell.length_b   1.000
_cell.length_c   1.000
_cell.angle_alpha   90.00
_cell.angle_beta   90.00
_cell.angle_gamma   90.00
#
_symmetry.space_group_name_H-M   'P 1'
#
loop_
_entity.id
_entity.type
_entity.pdbx_description
1 polymer ?
#
loop_
_entity_poly.entity_id
_entity_poly.type
_entity_poly.pdbx_seq_one_letter_code
_entity_poly.pdbx_strand_id
1 'polypeptide(L)'
;MRASDQASDQASDQASDQVENNKINEILEFCKTPRSRSEIQDYIGIKSRRYFREKILNPLIKGGLLKLTIPDKPTSPKQKYYSNRK
;
A
#
# COMPACT_ATOMS: atom_id res chain seq x y z
N MET A 1 -39.84 25.27 -21.15
CA MET A 1 -39.28 23.94 -21.46
C MET A 1 -38.12 23.70 -20.50
N ARG A 2 -38.26 22.71 -19.59
CA ARG A 2 -37.16 22.19 -18.74
C ARG A 2 -36.78 20.81 -19.27
N ALA A 3 -35.59 20.36 -18.87
CA ALA A 3 -34.96 19.06 -19.08
C ALA A 3 -34.07 19.02 -20.34
N SER A 4 -32.82 18.55 -20.28
CA SER A 4 -32.27 17.56 -19.37
C SER A 4 -30.77 17.76 -19.13
N ASP A 5 -30.38 17.40 -17.91
CA ASP A 5 -29.07 17.49 -17.29
C ASP A 5 -27.98 16.62 -17.92
N GLN A 6 -26.75 17.05 -17.66
CA GLN A 6 -25.47 16.42 -18.01
C GLN A 6 -25.36 14.97 -17.52
N ALA A 7 -24.88 14.08 -18.39
CA ALA A 7 -24.31 12.80 -18.00
C ALA A 7 -22.77 12.89 -18.06
N SER A 8 -22.11 13.00 -16.91
CA SER A 8 -20.66 12.87 -16.77
C SER A 8 -20.35 12.19 -15.44
N ASP A 9 -20.44 10.86 -15.37
CA ASP A 9 -20.06 10.07 -14.18
C ASP A 9 -19.44 8.72 -14.58
N GLN A 10 -18.40 8.73 -15.42
CA GLN A 10 -17.66 7.50 -15.78
C GLN A 10 -16.17 7.80 -16.02
N ALA A 11 -15.40 8.19 -14.99
CA ALA A 11 -13.92 8.22 -15.11
C ALA A 11 -13.12 8.18 -13.77
N SER A 12 -13.75 8.09 -12.59
CA SER A 12 -13.02 8.33 -11.33
C SER A 12 -12.29 7.12 -10.73
N ASP A 13 -12.68 5.88 -11.10
CA ASP A 13 -12.14 4.69 -10.42
C ASP A 13 -10.78 4.24 -11.00
N GLN A 14 -10.53 4.45 -12.29
CA GLN A 14 -9.29 3.99 -12.96
C GLN A 14 -8.03 4.76 -12.53
N ALA A 15 -8.17 6.05 -12.19
CA ALA A 15 -7.05 6.86 -11.75
C ALA A 15 -6.57 6.49 -10.33
N SER A 16 -7.49 6.03 -9.48
CA SER A 16 -7.18 5.63 -8.10
C SER A 16 -6.36 4.34 -8.06
N ASP A 17 -6.71 3.36 -8.89
CA ASP A 17 -6.02 2.07 -8.95
C ASP A 17 -4.59 2.20 -9.50
N GLN A 18 -4.37 3.07 -10.51
CA GLN A 18 -3.04 3.31 -11.06
C GLN A 18 -2.09 3.96 -10.04
N VAL A 19 -2.59 4.91 -9.27
CA VAL A 19 -1.79 5.57 -8.22
C VAL A 19 -1.43 4.60 -7.10
N GLU A 20 -2.33 3.69 -6.72
CA GLU A 20 -2.02 2.65 -5.73
C GLU A 20 -0.98 1.64 -6.25
N ASN A 21 -1.07 1.23 -7.51
CA ASN A 21 -0.12 0.30 -8.13
C ASN A 21 1.32 0.86 -8.19
N ASN A 22 1.46 2.15 -8.48
CA ASN A 22 2.77 2.81 -8.49
C ASN A 22 3.40 2.81 -7.08
N LYS A 23 2.62 3.17 -6.06
CA LYS A 23 3.08 3.14 -4.65
C LYS A 23 3.45 1.73 -4.21
N ILE A 24 2.71 0.71 -4.63
CA ILE A 24 3.04 -0.69 -4.33
C ILE A 24 4.43 -1.03 -4.88
N ASN A 25 4.71 -0.71 -6.15
CA ASN A 25 6.01 -0.97 -6.75
C ASN A 25 7.15 -0.27 -5.99
N GLU A 26 6.96 0.99 -5.62
CA GLU A 26 7.91 1.75 -4.81
C GLU A 26 8.17 1.09 -3.44
N ILE A 27 7.12 0.62 -2.76
CA ILE A 27 7.25 -0.10 -1.49
C ILE A 27 8.08 -1.37 -1.67
N LEU A 28 7.81 -2.14 -2.73
CA LEU A 28 8.54 -3.39 -2.97
C LEU A 28 10.03 -3.13 -3.24
N GLU A 29 10.37 -2.08 -3.99
CA GLU A 29 11.75 -1.66 -4.20
C GLU A 29 12.42 -1.18 -2.92
N PHE A 30 11.74 -0.33 -2.14
CA PHE A 30 12.24 0.17 -0.86
C PHE A 30 12.44 -0.95 0.17
N CYS A 31 11.56 -1.95 0.16
CA CYS A 31 11.59 -3.12 1.02
C CYS A 31 12.55 -4.23 0.53
N LYS A 32 13.36 -4.01 -0.52
CA LYS A 32 14.49 -4.92 -0.82
C LYS A 32 15.44 -5.06 0.37
N THR A 33 15.51 -4.01 1.18
CA THR A 33 16.10 -4.03 2.54
C THR A 33 14.99 -4.14 3.58
N PRO A 34 15.19 -4.84 4.71
CA PRO A 34 14.16 -4.88 5.76
C PRO A 34 13.86 -3.50 6.35
N ARG A 35 12.62 -3.05 6.23
CA ARG A 35 12.13 -1.75 6.72
C ARG A 35 11.00 -1.88 7.71
N SER A 36 10.94 -0.95 8.66
CA SER A 36 9.84 -0.86 9.60
C SER A 36 8.57 -0.31 8.92
N ARG A 37 7.42 -0.60 9.52
CA ARG A 37 6.11 -0.06 9.08
C ARG A 37 6.12 1.47 8.96
N SER A 38 6.75 2.17 9.91
CA SER A 38 6.85 3.63 9.90
C SER A 38 7.67 4.13 8.72
N GLU A 39 8.85 3.56 8.49
CA GLU A 39 9.70 3.96 7.36
C GLU A 39 8.96 3.81 6.02
N ILE A 40 8.26 2.68 5.83
CA ILE A 40 7.50 2.44 4.59
C ILE A 40 6.36 3.45 4.45
N GLN A 41 5.62 3.70 5.52
CA GLN A 41 4.51 4.65 5.51
C GLN A 41 4.98 6.07 5.20
N ASP A 42 6.09 6.50 5.81
CA ASP A 42 6.67 7.82 5.63
C ASP A 42 7.21 7.99 4.21
N TYR A 43 7.82 6.93 3.65
CA TYR A 43 8.35 6.91 2.29
C TYR A 43 7.26 7.16 1.23
N ILE A 44 6.10 6.51 1.34
CA ILE A 44 4.97 6.70 0.42
C ILE A 44 4.05 7.88 0.79
N GLY A 45 4.38 8.63 1.85
CA GLY A 45 3.65 9.82 2.26
C GLY A 45 2.23 9.60 2.75
N ILE A 46 1.90 8.40 3.27
CA ILE A 46 0.55 8.13 3.78
C ILE A 46 0.42 8.56 5.24
N LYS A 47 -0.50 9.47 5.51
CA LYS A 47 -0.74 9.96 6.89
C LYS A 47 -1.50 8.94 7.75
N SER A 48 -2.49 8.26 7.17
CA SER A 48 -3.37 7.34 7.91
C SER A 48 -2.73 5.98 8.13
N ARG A 49 -2.41 5.67 9.40
CA ARG A 49 -1.87 4.37 9.82
C ARG A 49 -2.82 3.21 9.52
N ARG A 50 -4.12 3.43 9.74
CA ARG A 50 -5.16 2.41 9.52
C ARG A 50 -5.27 2.08 8.05
N TYR A 51 -5.39 3.11 7.20
CA TYR A 51 -5.45 2.92 5.75
C TYR A 51 -4.20 2.23 5.23
N PHE A 52 -3.00 2.67 5.61
CA PHE A 52 -1.75 2.02 5.20
C PHE A 52 -1.75 0.54 5.58
N ARG A 53 -2.15 0.20 6.80
CA ARG A 53 -2.17 -1.20 7.24
C ARG A 53 -3.19 -2.04 6.48
N GLU A 54 -4.43 -1.58 6.38
CA GLU A 54 -5.55 -2.36 5.84
C GLU A 54 -5.53 -2.43 4.31
N LYS A 55 -5.17 -1.34 3.64
CA LYS A 55 -5.25 -1.21 2.18
C LYS A 55 -3.93 -1.49 1.46
N ILE A 56 -2.79 -1.39 2.15
CA ILE A 56 -1.48 -1.57 1.52
C ILE A 56 -0.71 -2.71 2.17
N LEU A 57 -0.32 -2.57 3.44
CA LEU A 57 0.59 -3.52 4.08
C LEU A 57 0.00 -4.94 4.17
N ASN A 58 -1.24 -5.08 4.66
CA ASN A 58 -1.88 -6.39 4.81
C ASN A 58 -2.08 -7.10 3.47
N PRO A 59 -2.60 -6.45 2.41
CA PRO A 59 -2.65 -7.05 1.07
C PRO A 59 -1.29 -7.51 0.55
N LEU A 60 -0.23 -6.71 0.73
CA LEU A 60 1.12 -7.08 0.28
C LEU A 60 1.69 -8.30 1.03
N ILE A 61 1.42 -8.41 2.32
CA ILE A 61 1.82 -9.58 3.12
C ILE A 61 1.01 -10.82 2.72
N LYS A 62 -0.32 -10.68 2.61
CA LYS A 62 -1.22 -11.78 2.23
C LYS A 62 -0.95 -12.28 0.81
N GLY A 63 -0.59 -11.36 -0.10
CA GLY A 63 -0.18 -11.68 -1.47
C GLY A 63 1.24 -12.22 -1.58
N GLY A 64 1.99 -12.33 -0.47
CA GLY A 64 3.36 -12.85 -0.45
C GLY A 64 4.41 -11.92 -1.05
N LEU A 65 4.04 -10.68 -1.41
CA LEU A 65 4.94 -9.66 -1.96
C LEU A 65 5.86 -9.08 -0.88
N LEU A 66 5.34 -8.95 0.35
CA LEU A 66 6.11 -8.61 1.54
C LEU A 66 6.13 -9.77 2.53
N LYS A 67 7.27 -9.94 3.21
CA LYS A 67 7.48 -10.94 4.25
C LYS A 67 7.84 -10.29 5.57
N LEU A 68 7.46 -10.95 6.66
CA LEU A 68 7.77 -10.56 8.03
C LEU A 68 9.19 -11.05 8.37
N THR A 69 10.02 -10.22 8.99
CA THR A 69 11.31 -10.67 9.54
C THR A 69 11.18 -11.49 10.83
N ILE A 70 10.11 -11.27 11.61
CA ILE A 70 9.81 -11.99 12.86
C ILE A 70 8.40 -12.60 12.77
N PRO A 71 8.22 -13.71 12.03
CA PRO A 71 6.90 -14.31 11.84
C PRO A 71 6.25 -14.77 13.16
N ASP A 72 7.04 -15.18 14.15
CA ASP A 72 6.54 -15.65 15.45
C ASP A 72 5.92 -14.55 16.32
N LYS A 73 6.29 -13.28 16.06
CA LYS A 73 5.84 -12.11 16.84
C LYS A 73 5.50 -10.96 15.89
N PRO A 74 4.36 -11.02 15.17
CA PRO A 74 3.99 -10.01 14.17
C PRO A 74 3.73 -8.62 14.76
N THR A 75 3.47 -8.53 16.07
CA THR A 75 3.28 -7.28 16.82
C THR A 75 4.58 -6.75 17.44
N SER A 76 5.72 -7.39 17.18
CA SER A 76 7.01 -6.98 17.72
C SER A 76 7.34 -5.53 17.33
N PRO A 77 7.84 -4.69 18.24
CA PRO A 77 8.32 -3.36 17.90
C PRO A 77 9.55 -3.40 16.97
N LYS A 78 10.25 -4.54 16.92
CA LYS A 78 11.38 -4.79 16.00
C LYS A 78 10.94 -5.42 14.69
N GLN A 79 9.63 -5.55 14.44
CA GLN A 79 9.09 -6.11 13.21
C GLN A 79 9.50 -5.25 12.01
N LYS A 80 10.10 -5.91 11.02
CA LYS A 80 10.40 -5.31 9.71
C LYS A 80 9.75 -6.13 8.61
N TYR A 81 9.64 -5.50 7.45
CA TYR A 81 9.04 -6.04 6.25
C TYR A 81 10.07 -5.97 5.14
N TYR A 82 10.16 -7.02 4.35
CA TYR A 82 11.05 -7.08 3.22
C TYR A 82 10.36 -7.73 2.03
N SER A 83 10.70 -7.29 0.83
CA SER A 83 10.26 -7.92 -0.41
C SER A 83 11.32 -8.95 -0.84
N ASN A 84 10.88 -10.02 -1.48
CA ASN A 84 11.79 -10.99 -2.12
C ASN A 84 11.83 -10.77 -3.64
N ARG A 85 11.57 -9.54 -4.08
CA ARG A 85 11.59 -9.17 -5.50
C ARG A 85 13.05 -9.22 -5.96
N LYS A 86 13.34 -10.13 -6.90
CA LYS A 86 14.63 -10.21 -7.59
C LYS A 86 14.77 -9.04 -8.56
#